data_AF-A0A3N5MD83-F1
#
_entry.id   AF-A0A3N5MD83-F1
#
_cell.length_a   1.000
_cell.length_b   1.000
_cell.length_c   1.000
_cell.angle_alpha   90.00
_cell.angle_beta   90.00
_cell.angle_gamma   90.00
#
_symmetry.space_group_name_H-M   'P 1'
#
loop_
_entity.id
_entity.type
_entity.pdbx_description
1 polymer ?
#
loop_
_entity_poly.entity_id
_entity_poly.type
_entity_poly.pdbx_seq_one_letter_code
_entity_poly.pdbx_strand_id
1 'polypeptide(L)' 'MKRKDVEGALLDYGTKRGVLTFDELNEAFPAEYFPLQELERFLMRLEGLGVKVVERAERRRNRQRHKQA' A
#
# COMPACT_ATOMS: atom_id res chain seq x y z
N MET A 1 -0.67 18.71 -7.67
CA MET A 1 -1.48 17.85 -6.77
C MET A 1 -0.94 18.01 -5.36
N LYS A 2 -1.80 18.28 -4.38
CA LYS A 2 -1.39 18.53 -2.99
C LYS A 2 -1.17 17.18 -2.30
N ARG A 3 -0.33 17.11 -1.24
CA ARG A 3 -0.01 15.88 -0.48
C ARG A 3 -1.24 14.99 -0.16
N LYS A 4 -2.40 15.60 0.11
CA LYS A 4 -3.66 14.91 0.42
C LYS A 4 -4.22 14.07 -0.74
N ASP A 5 -3.95 14.46 -1.99
CA ASP A 5 -4.49 13.77 -3.17
C ASP A 5 -3.82 12.40 -3.37
N VAL A 6 -2.52 12.30 -3.00
CA VAL A 6 -1.71 11.09 -3.19
C VAL A 6 -2.03 10.04 -2.14
N GLU A 7 -2.19 10.45 -0.88
CA GLU A 7 -2.59 9.54 0.21
C GLU A 7 -3.97 8.92 -0.05
N GLY A 8 -4.94 9.74 -0.47
CA GLY A 8 -6.29 9.26 -0.81
C GLY A 8 -6.29 8.26 -1.96
N ALA A 9 -5.54 8.55 -3.03
CA ALA A 9 -5.42 7.63 -4.17
C ALA A 9 -4.79 6.29 -3.78
N LEU A 10 -3.77 6.30 -2.91
CA LEU A 10 -3.11 5.08 -2.44
C LEU A 10 -4.01 4.24 -1.52
N LEU A 11 -4.76 4.90 -0.63
CA LEU A 11 -5.77 4.24 0.21
C LEU A 11 -6.85 3.57 -0.66
N ASP A 12 -7.44 4.30 -1.62
CA ASP A 12 -8.44 3.76 -2.53
C ASP A 12 -7.91 2.55 -3.32
N TYR A 13 -6.67 2.66 -3.79
CA TYR A 13 -6.01 1.61 -4.55
C TYR A 13 -5.73 0.37 -3.69
N GLY A 14 -5.30 0.55 -2.45
CA GLY A 14 -5.05 -0.52 -1.49
C GLY A 14 -6.34 -1.20 -1.04
N THR A 15 -7.36 -0.43 -0.67
CA THR A 15 -8.66 -0.94 -0.22
C THR A 15 -9.37 -1.72 -1.31
N LYS A 16 -9.32 -1.29 -2.58
CA LYS A 16 -9.89 -2.05 -3.71
C LYS A 16 -9.25 -3.43 -3.91
N ARG A 17 -8.05 -3.65 -3.41
CA ARG A 17 -7.24 -4.86 -3.65
C ARG A 17 -7.00 -5.69 -2.40
N GLY A 18 -7.21 -5.12 -1.22
CA GLY A 18 -6.82 -5.69 0.08
C GLY A 18 -5.31 -5.83 0.29
N VAL A 19 -4.49 -5.38 -0.67
CA VAL A 19 -3.03 -5.51 -0.61
C VAL A 19 -2.32 -4.40 -1.39
N LEU A 20 -1.23 -3.90 -0.82
CA LEU A 20 -0.28 -2.97 -1.42
C LEU A 20 1.13 -3.55 -1.36
N THR A 21 2.00 -3.12 -2.27
CA THR A 21 3.43 -3.46 -2.20
C THR A 21 4.26 -2.32 -1.64
N PHE A 22 5.40 -2.61 -1.01
CA PHE A 22 6.33 -1.57 -0.57
C PHE A 22 6.80 -0.66 -1.72
N ASP A 23 6.92 -1.18 -2.95
CA ASP A 23 7.21 -0.35 -4.13
C ASP A 23 6.09 0.67 -4.40
N GLU A 24 4.83 0.20 -4.44
CA GLU A 24 3.66 1.07 -4.66
C GLU A 24 3.51 2.10 -3.53
N LEU A 25 3.89 1.71 -2.30
CA LEU A 25 3.97 2.59 -1.16
C LEU A 25 5.04 3.66 -1.35
N ASN A 26 6.26 3.28 -1.73
CA ASN A 26 7.39 4.19 -1.91
C ASN A 26 7.21 5.13 -3.12
N GLU A 27 6.51 4.71 -4.17
CA GLU A 27 6.19 5.56 -5.33
C GLU A 27 5.23 6.70 -4.95
N ALA A 28 4.22 6.40 -4.12
CA ALA A 28 3.22 7.38 -3.68
C ALA A 28 3.64 8.10 -2.39
N PHE A 29 4.51 7.49 -1.60
CA PHE A 29 4.94 7.94 -0.28
C PHE A 29 6.45 7.73 -0.11
N PRO A 30 7.29 8.53 -0.80
CA PRO A 30 8.73 8.32 -0.76
C PRO A 30 9.27 8.68 0.63
N ALA A 31 10.05 7.79 1.23
CA ALA A 31 10.63 7.99 2.57
C ALA A 31 11.53 9.25 2.69
N GLU A 32 11.99 9.81 1.57
CA GLU A 32 12.73 11.07 1.52
C GLU A 32 11.85 12.29 1.86
N TYR A 33 10.54 12.20 1.64
CA TYR A 33 9.59 13.29 1.90
C TYR A 33 8.72 13.08 3.14
N PHE A 34 8.74 11.88 3.71
CA PHE A 34 7.91 11.50 4.84
C PHE A 34 8.75 10.85 5.94
N PRO A 35 8.73 11.38 7.17
CA PRO A 35 9.46 10.80 8.28
C PRO A 35 8.90 9.41 8.63
N LEU A 36 9.75 8.57 9.24
CA LEU A 36 9.40 7.21 9.62
C LEU A 36 8.09 7.13 10.45
N GLN A 37 7.85 8.10 11.33
CA GLN A 37 6.62 8.11 12.15
C GLN A 37 5.35 8.33 11.33
N GLU A 38 5.43 9.04 10.20
CA GLU A 38 4.28 9.22 9.30
C GLU A 38 4.01 7.95 8.49
N LEU A 39 5.08 7.27 8.06
CA LEU A 39 4.98 5.96 7.42
C LEU A 39 4.30 4.95 8.36
N GLU A 40 4.74 4.85 9.61
CA GLU A 40 4.13 3.97 10.62
C GLU A 40 2.63 4.29 10.84
N ARG A 41 2.28 5.57 10.94
CA ARG A 41 0.87 6.01 11.04
C ARG A 41 0.06 5.58 9.82
N PHE A 42 0.65 5.66 8.63
CA PHE A 42 -0.01 5.24 7.41
C PHE A 42 -0.19 3.72 7.33
N LEU A 43 0.82 2.94 7.73
CA LEU A 43 0.75 1.48 7.80
C LEU A 43 -0.34 1.00 8.78
N MET A 44 -0.42 1.60 9.97
CA MET A 44 -1.50 1.30 10.92
C MET A 44 -2.88 1.63 10.35
N ARG A 45 -3.00 2.72 9.58
CA ARG A 45 -4.25 3.10 8.91
C ARG A 45 -4.64 2.08 7.84
N LEU A 46 -3.69 1.62 7.02
CA LEU A 46 -3.91 0.58 6.02
C LEU A 46 -4.38 -0.72 6.65
N GLU A 47 -3.73 -1.14 7.73
CA GLU A 47 -4.11 -2.35 8.48
C GLU A 47 -5.52 -2.23 9.05
N GLY A 48 -5.86 -1.08 9.65
CA GLY A 48 -7.23 -0.80 10.13
C GLY A 48 -8.30 -0.84 9.04
N LEU A 49 -7.92 -0.66 7.77
CA LEU A 49 -8.78 -0.78 6.60
C LEU A 49 -8.73 -2.18 5.95
N GLY A 50 -8.02 -3.14 6.55
CA GLY A 50 -7.87 -4.50 6.03
C GLY A 50 -6.91 -4.61 4.85
N VAL A 51 -6.05 -3.61 4.63
CA VAL A 51 -5.05 -3.60 3.56
C VAL A 51 -3.71 -4.09 4.09
N LYS A 52 -3.19 -5.18 3.52
CA LYS A 52 -1.86 -5.69 3.86
C LYS A 52 -0.77 -5.06 2.99
N VAL A 53 0.36 -4.68 3.58
CA VAL A 53 1.54 -4.28 2.82
C VAL A 53 2.48 -5.48 2.72
N VAL A 54 2.87 -5.84 1.50
CA VAL A 54 3.69 -7.02 1.20
C VAL A 54 4.87 -6.67 0.32
N GLU A 55 5.84 -7.58 0.26
CA GLU A 55 6.94 -7.49 -0.70
C GLU A 55 6.44 -7.68 -2.14
N ARG A 56 7.11 -7.03 -3.11
CA ARG A 56 6.74 -7.11 -4.54
C ARG A 56 6.71 -8.55 -5.06
N ALA A 57 7.67 -9.36 -4.59
CA ALA A 57 7.79 -10.77 -4.93
C ALA A 57 6.60 -11.60 -4.42
N GLU A 58 6.02 -11.22 -3.28
CA GLU A 58 4.94 -11.95 -2.63
C GLU A 58 3.59 -11.73 -3.35
N ARG A 59 3.38 -10.55 -3.93
CA ARG A 59 2.21 -10.26 -4.75
C ARG A 59 2.06 -11.17 -5.98
N ARG A 60 3.17 -11.63 -6.56
CA ARG A 60 3.14 -12.57 -7.70
C ARG A 60 2.56 -13.95 -7.31
N ARG A 61 2.74 -14.37 -6.06
CA ARG A 61 2.16 -15.62 -5.53
C ARG A 61 0.66 -15.51 -5.31
N ASN A 62 0.15 -14.40 -4.79
CA ASN A 62 -1.29 -14.21 -4.57
C ASN A 62 -2.12 -14.17 -5.88
N ARG A 63 -1.56 -13.61 -6.96
CA ARG A 63 -2.21 -13.64 -8.30
C ARG A 63 -2.27 -15.04 -8.91
N GLN A 64 -1.32 -15.93 -8.60
CA GLN A 64 -1.30 -17.29 -9.14
C GLN A 64 -2.31 -18.21 -8.45
N ARG A 65 -2.65 -17.97 -7.17
CA ARG A 65 -3.64 -18.79 -6.43
C ARG A 65 -5.09 -18.54 -6.87
N HIS A 66 -5.41 -17.37 -7.40
CA HIS A 66 -6.77 -17.03 -7.87
C HIS A 66 -7.12 -17.60 -9.27
N LYS A 67 -6.19 -18.27 -9.96
CA LYS A 67 -6.44 -18.86 -11.30
C LYS A 67 -6.73 -20.37 -11.27
N GLN A 68 -6.93 -20.97 -10.09
CA GLN A 68 -7.18 -22.41 -9.94
C GLN A 68 -8.51 -22.74 -9.23
N ALA A 69 -9.47 -21.81 -9.20
CA ALA A 69 -10.82 -22.07 -8.71
C ALA A 69 -11.83 -21.98 -9.86
#